data_AF-F4R5P2-F1
#
_entry.id   AF-F4R5P2-F1
#
_cell.length_a   1.000
_cell.length_b   1.000
_cell.length_c   1.000
_cell.angle_alpha   90.00
_cell.angle_beta   90.00
_cell.angle_gamma   90.00
#
_symmetry.space_group_name_H-M   'P 1'
#
loop_
_entity.id
_entity.type
_entity.pdbx_description
1 polymer ?
#
loop_
_entity_poly.entity_id
_entity_poly.type
_entity_poly.pdbx_seq_one_letter_code
_entity_poly.pdbx_strand_id
1 'polypeptide(L)'
;MLQSFLKISTLLLCLCIHTLRVSTIGTLSATCRAGFTINQDGTALCKDNDDSKVVNYNCPHSRCWCQNNQWSPFSGCRLKRNKAGPSNQHCAQYDFISGHTFSCKNPAGIDYICVPSPSDQPPPMACDTCSRQN
;
A
#
# COMPACT_ATOMS: atom_id res chain seq x y z
N MET A 1 -41.72 3.79 42.35
CA MET A 1 -40.25 3.73 42.54
C MET A 1 -39.53 3.04 41.38
N LEU A 2 -39.98 1.88 40.90
CA LEU A 2 -39.35 1.17 39.76
C LEU A 2 -39.23 2.00 38.47
N GLN A 3 -40.24 2.81 38.13
CA GLN A 3 -40.22 3.72 36.98
C GLN A 3 -39.14 4.81 37.07
N SER A 4 -38.80 5.25 38.27
CA SER A 4 -37.79 6.30 38.49
C SER A 4 -36.38 5.75 38.23
N PHE A 5 -36.11 4.50 38.65
CA PHE A 5 -34.84 3.81 38.39
C PHE A 5 -34.63 3.50 36.90
N LEU A 6 -35.70 3.14 36.19
CA LEU A 6 -35.61 2.85 34.75
C LEU A 6 -35.19 4.08 33.92
N LYS A 7 -35.69 5.27 34.29
CA LYS A 7 -35.35 6.54 33.63
C LYS A 7 -33.91 6.97 33.89
N ILE A 8 -33.42 6.78 35.12
CA ILE A 8 -32.03 7.11 35.48
C ILE A 8 -31.06 6.16 34.77
N SER A 9 -31.40 4.87 34.68
CA SER A 9 -30.59 3.87 34.00
C SER A 9 -30.48 4.12 32.49
N THR A 10 -31.56 4.53 31.83
CA THR A 10 -31.54 4.89 30.40
C THR A 10 -30.72 6.15 30.13
N LEU A 11 -30.79 7.17 31.00
CA LEU A 11 -29.96 8.38 30.91
C LEU A 11 -28.46 8.08 31.05
N LEU A 12 -28.09 7.20 31.99
CA LEU A 12 -26.70 6.76 32.18
C LEU A 12 -26.20 5.96 30.97
N LEU A 13 -27.04 5.09 30.40
CA LEU A 13 -26.67 4.31 29.21
C LEU A 13 -26.40 5.23 28.00
N CYS A 14 -27.23 6.26 27.78
CA CYS A 14 -27.03 7.23 26.70
C CYS A 14 -25.74 8.06 26.90
N LEU A 15 -25.42 8.46 28.15
CA LEU A 15 -24.17 9.17 28.44
C LEU A 15 -22.93 8.29 28.21
N CYS A 16 -23.00 6.99 28.48
CA CYS A 16 -21.90 6.06 28.22
C CYS A 16 -21.64 5.83 26.72
N ILE A 17 -22.64 5.97 25.86
CA ILE A 17 -22.47 5.80 24.42
C ILE A 17 -21.86 7.07 23.79
N HIS A 18 -22.11 8.26 24.37
CA HIS A 18 -21.56 9.52 23.87
C HIS A 18 -20.08 9.76 24.20
N THR A 19 -19.50 9.01 25.13
CA THR A 19 -18.06 9.09 25.47
C THR A 19 -17.17 8.17 24.65
N LEU A 20 -17.74 7.40 23.71
CA LEU A 20 -16.96 6.72 22.68
C LEU A 20 -16.39 7.76 21.70
N ARG A 21 -15.30 8.42 22.09
CA ARG A 21 -14.39 9.05 21.14
C ARG A 21 -13.81 7.93 20.30
N VAL A 22 -14.43 7.67 19.14
CA VAL A 22 -13.75 7.00 18.03
C VAL A 22 -12.57 7.90 17.68
N SER A 23 -11.39 7.55 18.20
CA SER A 23 -10.14 8.13 17.74
C SER A 23 -9.97 7.60 16.32
N THR A 24 -10.52 8.31 15.35
CA THR A 24 -10.19 8.09 13.95
C THR A 24 -8.73 8.50 13.81
N ILE A 25 -7.82 7.57 14.09
CA ILE A 25 -6.45 7.65 13.59
C ILE A 25 -6.66 7.83 12.09
N GLY A 26 -6.44 9.03 11.58
CA GLY A 26 -6.64 9.34 10.16
C GLY A 26 -5.80 8.38 9.37
N THR A 27 -6.41 7.33 8.84
CA THR A 27 -5.73 6.29 8.09
C THR A 27 -5.41 6.90 6.73
N LEU A 28 -4.13 7.23 6.52
CA LEU A 28 -3.70 7.80 5.25
C LEU A 28 -3.79 6.70 4.19
N SER A 29 -4.29 7.07 3.02
CA SER A 29 -4.16 6.26 1.82
C SER A 29 -2.93 6.73 1.05
N ALA A 30 -2.10 5.80 0.59
CA ALA A 30 -0.87 6.08 -0.14
C ALA A 30 -0.89 5.35 -1.49
N THR A 31 -0.38 6.00 -2.53
CA THR A 31 -0.23 5.39 -3.86
C THR A 31 1.25 5.20 -4.14
N CYS A 32 1.71 3.96 -4.25
CA CYS A 32 3.13 3.63 -4.25
C CYS A 32 3.77 3.79 -5.64
N ARG A 33 3.74 5.00 -6.22
CA ARG A 33 4.19 5.24 -7.61
C ARG A 33 5.69 5.04 -7.81
N ALA A 34 6.49 5.37 -6.80
CA ALA A 34 7.94 5.27 -6.87
C ALA A 34 8.45 3.89 -6.45
N GLY A 35 7.73 3.16 -5.62
CA GLY A 35 8.18 1.84 -5.17
C GLY A 35 7.31 1.24 -4.09
N PHE A 36 7.34 -0.08 -4.00
CA PHE A 36 6.63 -0.88 -3.03
C PHE A 36 7.51 -2.06 -2.59
N THR A 37 7.78 -2.16 -1.30
CA THR A 37 8.63 -3.21 -0.71
C THR A 37 7.91 -3.86 0.46
N ILE A 38 7.99 -5.18 0.58
CA ILE A 38 7.38 -5.94 1.67
C ILE A 38 8.46 -6.20 2.73
N ASN A 39 8.20 -5.79 3.97
CA ASN A 39 9.09 -6.01 5.10
C ASN A 39 8.83 -7.39 5.73
N GLN A 40 9.80 -7.88 6.51
CA GLN A 40 9.70 -9.19 7.15
C GLN A 40 8.65 -9.26 8.27
N ASP A 41 8.27 -8.11 8.83
CA ASP A 41 7.28 -7.96 9.89
C ASP A 41 5.83 -7.91 9.38
N GLY A 42 5.60 -8.12 8.07
CA GLY A 42 4.29 -8.05 7.44
C GLY A 42 3.80 -6.62 7.15
N THR A 43 4.64 -5.61 7.38
CA THR A 43 4.42 -4.26 6.88
C THR A 43 4.96 -4.11 5.46
N ALA A 44 4.63 -2.99 4.82
CA ALA A 44 5.14 -2.62 3.51
C ALA A 44 5.58 -1.16 3.51
N LEU A 45 6.71 -0.91 2.85
CA LEU A 45 7.19 0.41 2.53
C LEU A 45 6.61 0.84 1.19
N CYS A 46 5.76 1.86 1.22
CA CYS A 46 5.19 2.51 0.06
C CYS A 46 5.95 3.81 -0.21
N LYS A 47 6.55 3.94 -1.39
CA LYS A 47 7.21 5.16 -1.85
C LYS A 47 6.29 5.84 -2.86
N ASP A 48 5.80 7.02 -2.51
CA ASP A 48 5.07 7.89 -3.45
C ASP A 48 6.02 8.98 -3.97
N ASN A 49 5.78 9.46 -5.18
CA ASN A 49 6.47 10.63 -5.71
C ASN A 49 5.44 11.76 -5.81
N ASP A 50 5.37 12.57 -4.76
CA ASP A 50 4.49 13.71 -4.65
C ASP A 50 5.32 14.99 -4.79
N ASP A 51 4.94 15.89 -5.68
CA ASP A 51 5.60 17.18 -5.93
C ASP A 51 7.14 17.13 -6.01
N SER A 52 7.68 16.16 -6.77
CA SER A 52 9.12 15.96 -7.00
C SER A 52 9.92 15.48 -5.79
N LYS A 53 9.26 15.03 -4.72
CA LYS A 53 9.91 14.40 -3.56
C LYS A 53 9.37 12.99 -3.36
N VAL A 54 10.28 12.06 -3.10
CA VAL A 54 9.89 10.73 -2.66
C VAL A 54 9.46 10.81 -1.20
N VAL A 55 8.21 10.45 -0.93
CA VAL A 55 7.64 10.35 0.41
C VAL A 55 7.43 8.88 0.73
N ASN A 56 7.91 8.48 1.91
CA ASN A 56 7.79 7.11 2.38
C ASN A 56 6.61 6.98 3.33
N TYR A 57 5.84 5.92 3.15
CA TYR A 57 4.75 5.53 4.02
C TYR A 57 4.96 4.09 4.48
N ASN A 58 4.76 3.84 5.77
CA ASN A 58 4.67 2.50 6.31
C ASN A 58 3.19 2.08 6.33
N CYS A 59 2.87 0.99 5.68
CA CYS A 59 1.50 0.50 5.52
C CYS A 59 1.43 -0.99 5.92
N PRO A 60 0.31 -1.49 6.47
CA PRO A 60 0.11 -2.93 6.59
C PRO A 60 0.04 -3.56 5.19
N HIS A 61 0.84 -4.59 4.90
CA HIS A 61 0.85 -5.23 3.57
C HIS A 61 -0.53 -5.78 3.17
N SER A 62 -1.30 -6.28 4.14
CA SER A 62 -2.67 -6.78 3.93
C SER A 62 -3.65 -5.72 3.43
N ARG A 63 -3.30 -4.43 3.52
CA ARG A 63 -4.10 -3.29 3.09
C ARG A 63 -3.59 -2.66 1.79
N CYS A 64 -2.66 -3.33 1.11
CA CYS A 64 -2.07 -2.88 -0.14
C CYS A 64 -2.53 -3.76 -1.31
N TRP A 65 -3.15 -3.14 -2.31
CA TRP A 65 -3.75 -3.83 -3.44
C TRP A 65 -3.56 -3.04 -4.75
N CYS A 66 -3.37 -3.77 -5.83
CA CYS A 66 -3.40 -3.27 -7.19
C CYS A 66 -4.43 -4.09 -7.95
N GLN A 67 -5.57 -3.49 -8.31
CA GLN A 67 -6.63 -4.18 -9.06
C GLN A 67 -7.02 -5.55 -8.46
N ASN A 68 -7.24 -5.60 -7.13
CA ASN A 68 -7.53 -6.82 -6.36
C ASN A 68 -6.40 -7.86 -6.27
N ASN A 69 -5.17 -7.49 -6.61
CA ASN A 69 -3.98 -8.34 -6.47
C ASN A 69 -2.95 -7.72 -5.52
N GLN A 70 -2.14 -8.55 -4.85
CA GLN A 70 -0.96 -8.10 -4.07
C GLN A 70 0.32 -8.03 -4.92
N TRP A 71 0.15 -7.71 -6.20
CA TRP A 71 1.21 -7.48 -7.16
C TRP A 71 0.71 -6.50 -8.22
N SER A 72 1.63 -5.76 -8.84
CA SER A 72 1.34 -4.87 -9.96
C SER A 72 1.81 -5.50 -11.28
N PRO A 73 1.02 -5.45 -12.37
CA PRO A 73 1.45 -5.93 -13.67
C PRO A 73 2.50 -5.00 -14.28
N PHE A 74 3.65 -5.55 -14.65
CA PHE A 74 4.70 -4.85 -15.38
C PHE A 74 4.95 -5.53 -16.72
N SER A 75 5.16 -4.73 -17.76
CA SER A 75 5.58 -5.19 -19.09
C SER A 75 7.07 -4.87 -19.34
N GLY A 76 7.64 -5.47 -20.39
CA GLY A 76 9.02 -5.18 -20.80
C GLY A 76 10.08 -5.64 -19.80
N CYS A 77 9.80 -6.64 -18.98
CA CYS A 77 10.68 -7.13 -17.93
C CYS A 77 11.68 -8.15 -18.44
N ARG A 78 12.96 -7.95 -18.09
CA ARG A 78 14.06 -8.88 -18.34
C ARG A 78 14.60 -9.41 -17.03
N LEU A 79 14.96 -10.70 -17.00
CA LEU A 79 15.53 -11.31 -15.82
C LEU A 79 16.85 -10.61 -15.46
N LYS A 80 17.02 -10.18 -14.20
CA LYS A 80 18.20 -9.40 -13.82
C LYS A 80 19.54 -10.13 -14.06
N ARG A 81 19.53 -11.47 -14.01
CA ARG A 81 20.71 -12.34 -14.17
C ARG A 81 20.87 -12.96 -15.55
N ASN A 82 19.93 -12.76 -16.49
CA ASN A 82 19.99 -13.39 -17.81
C ASN A 82 19.43 -12.46 -18.90
N LYS A 83 19.99 -12.53 -20.11
CA LYS A 83 19.51 -11.82 -21.31
C LYS A 83 18.30 -12.49 -21.97
N ALA A 84 17.47 -13.18 -21.19
CA ALA A 84 16.21 -13.69 -21.71
C ALA A 84 15.39 -12.53 -22.30
N GLY A 85 14.58 -12.84 -23.31
CA GLY A 85 13.71 -11.85 -23.95
C GLY A 85 12.80 -11.12 -22.95
N PRO A 86 12.25 -9.96 -23.34
CA PRO A 86 11.29 -9.26 -22.51
C PRO A 86 10.06 -10.14 -22.22
N SER A 87 9.49 -9.98 -21.04
CA SER A 87 8.33 -10.73 -20.55
C SER A 87 7.43 -9.81 -19.72
N ASN A 88 6.18 -10.21 -19.53
CA ASN A 88 5.29 -9.59 -18.55
C ASN A 88 5.50 -10.25 -17.19
N GLN A 89 5.50 -9.46 -16.13
CA GLN A 89 5.71 -9.93 -14.76
C GLN A 89 4.65 -9.38 -13.83
N HIS A 90 4.34 -10.17 -12.82
CA HIS A 90 3.52 -9.77 -11.69
C HIS A 90 4.47 -9.33 -10.58
N CYS A 91 4.71 -8.04 -10.41
CA CYS A 91 5.68 -7.50 -9.46
C CYS A 91 5.04 -7.35 -8.08
N ALA A 92 5.38 -8.24 -7.16
CA ALA A 92 4.96 -8.15 -5.76
C ALA A 92 5.74 -7.06 -5.00
N GLN A 93 6.95 -6.75 -5.46
CA GLN A 93 7.76 -5.63 -5.00
C GLN A 93 8.38 -4.95 -6.20
N TYR A 94 8.52 -3.63 -6.16
CA TYR A 94 9.16 -2.86 -7.22
C TYR A 94 9.78 -1.57 -6.68
N ASP A 95 10.78 -1.05 -7.38
CA ASP A 95 11.41 0.22 -7.03
C ASP A 95 11.83 0.94 -8.30
N PHE A 96 11.51 2.23 -8.38
CA PHE A 96 11.91 3.10 -9.48
C PHE A 96 13.42 3.32 -9.43
N ILE A 97 14.10 3.05 -10.55
CA ILE A 97 15.55 3.23 -10.67
C ILE A 97 15.84 4.58 -11.32
N SER A 98 15.39 4.76 -12.58
CA SER A 98 15.57 5.99 -13.34
C SER A 98 14.80 5.94 -14.67
N GLY A 99 14.43 7.11 -15.20
CA GLY A 99 13.69 7.23 -16.47
C GLY A 99 12.31 6.57 -16.40
N HIS A 100 12.21 5.36 -16.97
CA HIS A 100 11.04 4.47 -16.87
C HIS A 100 11.43 3.05 -16.45
N THR A 101 12.59 2.92 -15.80
CA THR A 101 13.15 1.64 -15.40
C THR A 101 12.80 1.34 -13.95
N PHE A 102 12.31 0.13 -13.72
CA PHE A 102 11.96 -0.36 -12.40
C PHE A 102 12.71 -1.66 -12.11
N SER A 103 13.17 -1.80 -10.88
CA SER A 103 13.40 -3.13 -10.33
C SER A 103 12.06 -3.77 -10.00
N CYS A 104 11.95 -5.07 -10.21
CA CYS A 104 10.75 -5.84 -9.92
C CYS A 104 11.16 -7.17 -9.28
N LYS A 105 10.46 -7.58 -8.24
CA LYS A 105 10.53 -8.94 -7.69
C LYS A 105 9.14 -9.56 -7.76
N ASN A 106 9.02 -10.68 -8.45
CA ASN A 106 7.74 -11.38 -8.55
C ASN A 106 7.42 -12.19 -7.27
N PRO A 107 6.20 -12.74 -7.10
CA PRO A 107 5.85 -13.57 -5.95
C PRO A 107 6.76 -14.78 -5.74
N ALA A 108 7.41 -15.30 -6.80
CA ALA A 108 8.38 -16.39 -6.70
C ALA A 108 9.77 -15.93 -6.20
N GLY A 109 9.93 -14.65 -5.87
CA GLY A 109 11.18 -14.06 -5.37
C GLY A 109 12.22 -13.79 -6.46
N ILE A 110 11.84 -13.86 -7.74
CA ILE A 110 12.75 -13.69 -8.87
C ILE A 110 12.85 -12.21 -9.24
N ASP A 111 14.08 -11.72 -9.38
CA ASP A 111 14.39 -10.32 -9.71
C ASP A 111 14.43 -10.05 -11.23
N TYR A 112 13.73 -9.00 -11.64
CA TYR A 112 13.65 -8.47 -12.99
C TYR A 112 14.00 -6.99 -13.03
N ILE A 113 14.44 -6.54 -14.19
CA ILE A 113 14.48 -5.13 -14.57
C ILE A 113 13.41 -4.91 -15.64
N CYS A 114 12.47 -4.02 -15.36
CA CYS A 114 11.36 -3.72 -16.24
C CYS A 114 11.52 -2.32 -16.82
N VAL A 115 11.30 -2.19 -18.13
CA VAL A 115 11.28 -0.91 -18.83
C VAL A 115 9.95 -0.83 -19.59
N PRO A 116 8.83 -0.58 -18.87
CA PRO A 116 7.52 -0.38 -19.50
C PRO A 116 7.55 0.78 -20.50
N SER A 117 6.69 0.69 -21.51
CA SER A 117 6.48 1.80 -22.45
C SER A 117 5.93 3.03 -21.71
N PRO A 118 6.26 4.27 -22.13
CA PRO A 118 5.63 5.47 -21.59
C PRO A 118 4.09 5.45 -21.66
N SER A 119 3.52 4.76 -22.65
CA SER A 119 2.07 4.60 -22.82
C SER A 119 1.44 3.49 -21.97
N ASP A 120 2.25 2.67 -21.30
CA ASP A 120 1.86 1.47 -20.56
C ASP A 120 2.51 1.46 -19.18
N GLN A 121 2.35 2.57 -18.45
CA GLN A 121 2.89 2.66 -17.09
C GLN A 121 2.14 1.69 -16.17
N PRO A 122 2.86 0.91 -15.35
CA PRO A 122 2.26 -0.07 -14.47
C PRO A 122 1.37 0.64 -13.44
N PRO A 123 0.17 0.12 -13.17
CA PRO A 123 -0.68 0.69 -12.13
C PRO A 123 0.01 0.54 -10.77
N PRO A 124 0.10 1.60 -9.96
CA PRO A 124 0.77 1.54 -8.67
C PRO A 124 -0.01 0.69 -7.67
N MET A 125 0.68 0.18 -6.65
CA MET A 125 0.03 -0.37 -5.47
C MET A 125 -0.69 0.76 -4.72
N ALA A 126 -1.95 0.55 -4.35
CA ALA A 126 -2.69 1.45 -3.48
C ALA A 126 -2.78 0.82 -2.09
N CYS A 127 -2.35 1.55 -1.08
CA CYS A 127 -2.39 1.12 0.30
C CYS A 127 -3.30 2.04 1.11
N ASP A 128 -3.99 1.48 2.10
CA ASP A 128 -4.68 2.24 3.13
C ASP A 128 -4.10 1.98 4.52
N THR A 129 -4.55 2.73 5.52
CA THR A 129 -4.10 2.56 6.91
C THR A 129 -2.59 2.78 7.05
N CYS A 130 -2.04 3.70 6.26
CA CYS A 130 -0.64 4.02 6.26
C CYS A 130 -0.31 5.12 7.29
N SER A 131 0.96 5.13 7.71
CA SER A 131 1.58 6.24 8.44
C SER A 131 2.76 6.77 7.64
N ARG A 132 2.93 8.09 7.63
CA ARG A 132 4.11 8.70 7.00
C ARG A 132 5.35 8.30 7.80
N GLN A 133 6.37 7.81 7.11
CA GLN A 133 7.66 7.55 7.70
C GLN A 133 8.44 8.87 7.72
N ASN A 134 8.77 9.33 8.94
CA ASN A 134 9.61 10.52 9.15
C ASN A 134 11.08 10.22 8.87
#